data_AF-A0A2W6MRY1-F1
#
_entry.id   AF-A0A2W6MRY1-F1
#
_cell.length_a   1.000
_cell.length_b   1.000
_cell.length_c   1.000
_cell.angle_alpha   90.00
_cell.angle_beta   90.00
_cell.angle_gamma   90.00
#
_symmetry.space_group_name_H-M   'P 1'
#
loop_
_entity.id
_entity.type
_entity.pdbx_description
1 polymer ?
#
loop_
_entity_poly.entity_id
_entity_poly.type
_entity_poly.pdbx_seq_one_letter_code
_entity_poly.pdbx_strand_id
1 'polypeptide(L)'
;MLKGLKKVTFMGALLLLGSHFANAEQIRVLGAASLKYVLEDIKNDFLKNRPNDSIEISYISSGKAYSQIKNGAPVHLFVAADVSYPAKLYTEKLAPQKEEIYAKGKLVLWSNDANFKLQKFEDILNDKIKHISVPNPKVAPYGRASMEALEATNMLKKVESKFVLGESIGSATTYVESKSAEVGFTALSMLGVGGINTPTMSFVAIPENLYKPILQALIIPNYGKDSKLANEFKTYILGKEAKAKFIQFGYSVE
;
A
#
# COMPACT_ATOMS: atom_id res chain seq x y z
N MET A 1 -36.98 45.62 64.56
CA MET A 1 -37.09 44.15 64.54
C MET A 1 -37.65 43.72 63.18
N LEU A 2 -37.01 42.70 62.56
CA LEU A 2 -37.36 42.00 61.30
C LEU A 2 -37.28 42.80 59.99
N LYS A 3 -36.15 42.71 59.25
CA LYS A 3 -35.73 41.67 58.27
C LYS A 3 -36.31 41.91 56.87
N GLY A 4 -35.54 42.64 56.06
CA GLY A 4 -35.72 42.74 54.60
C GLY A 4 -35.27 41.46 53.91
N LEU A 5 -36.18 40.87 53.12
CA LEU A 5 -35.97 39.65 52.35
C LEU A 5 -35.49 40.04 50.94
N LYS A 6 -34.17 40.02 50.70
CA LYS A 6 -33.62 40.10 49.33
C LYS A 6 -33.85 38.76 48.63
N LYS A 7 -34.77 38.70 47.67
CA LYS A 7 -34.86 37.59 46.71
C LYS A 7 -33.64 37.68 45.78
N VAL A 8 -32.65 36.83 46.04
CA VAL A 8 -31.55 36.57 45.09
C VAL A 8 -32.05 35.48 44.14
N THR A 9 -32.45 35.87 42.93
CA THR A 9 -32.77 34.94 41.87
C THR A 9 -31.46 34.44 41.26
N PHE A 10 -30.99 33.26 41.69
CA PHE A 10 -29.81 32.62 41.12
C PHE A 10 -30.23 31.93 39.82
N MET A 11 -30.00 32.58 38.68
CA MET A 11 -30.23 31.99 37.36
C MET A 11 -29.09 31.01 37.07
N GLY A 12 -29.31 29.73 37.33
CA GLY A 12 -28.36 28.67 37.02
C GLY A 12 -28.17 28.54 35.51
N ALA A 13 -27.04 29.01 34.99
CA ALA A 13 -26.61 28.71 33.63
C ALA A 13 -26.17 27.24 33.57
N LEU A 14 -27.05 26.37 33.07
CA LEU A 14 -26.73 24.99 32.76
C LEU A 14 -25.84 24.98 31.51
N LEU A 15 -24.52 24.97 31.71
CA LEU A 15 -23.54 24.66 30.67
C LEU A 15 -23.81 23.22 30.20
N LEU A 16 -24.58 23.09 29.12
CA LEU A 16 -24.61 21.89 28.30
C LEU A 16 -23.22 21.73 27.68
N LEU A 17 -22.31 21.11 28.42
CA LEU A 17 -21.13 20.47 27.88
C LEU A 17 -21.65 19.34 26.98
N GLY A 18 -21.94 19.68 25.72
CA GLY A 18 -22.21 18.70 24.68
C GLY A 18 -20.96 17.84 24.52
N SER A 19 -20.93 16.72 25.24
CA SER A 19 -19.98 15.65 25.01
C SER A 19 -20.09 15.27 23.54
N HIS A 20 -19.16 15.77 22.72
CA HIS A 20 -18.90 15.17 21.43
C HIS A 20 -18.40 13.76 21.75
N PHE A 21 -19.33 12.80 21.80
CA PHE A 21 -18.98 11.41 21.63
C PHE A 21 -18.31 11.34 20.26
N ALA A 22 -16.98 11.39 20.25
CA ALA A 22 -16.21 10.98 19.10
C ALA A 22 -16.59 9.53 18.86
N ASN A 23 -17.50 9.31 17.91
CA ASN A 23 -17.97 7.98 17.57
C ASN A 23 -16.76 7.20 17.04
N ALA A 24 -16.34 6.20 17.81
CA ALA A 24 -15.40 5.18 17.40
C ALA A 24 -15.83 4.62 16.04
N GLU A 25 -15.01 4.80 15.01
CA GLU A 25 -15.29 4.24 13.68
C GLU A 25 -14.30 3.11 13.38
N GLN A 26 -14.79 2.05 12.74
CA GLN A 26 -13.96 0.96 12.22
C GLN A 26 -14.07 0.94 10.71
N ILE A 27 -12.93 1.11 10.03
CA ILE A 27 -12.88 1.07 8.57
C ILE A 27 -12.12 -0.15 8.06
N ARG A 28 -12.54 -0.60 6.87
CA ARG A 28 -11.92 -1.67 6.09
C ARG A 28 -11.19 -1.07 4.89
N VAL A 29 -9.92 -1.39 4.76
CA VAL A 29 -9.04 -0.91 3.70
C VAL A 29 -8.55 -2.09 2.89
N LEU A 30 -8.62 -1.99 1.57
CA LEU A 30 -7.86 -2.87 0.68
C LEU A 30 -6.59 -2.16 0.26
N GLY A 31 -5.45 -2.70 0.66
CA GLY A 31 -4.12 -2.19 0.31
C GLY A 31 -3.44 -3.08 -0.71
N ALA A 32 -2.70 -2.49 -1.64
CA ALA A 32 -1.78 -3.25 -2.47
C ALA A 32 -0.70 -3.91 -1.60
N ALA A 33 -0.37 -5.18 -1.87
CA ALA A 33 0.57 -5.93 -1.02
C ALA A 33 1.99 -5.32 -0.90
N SER A 34 2.44 -4.51 -1.87
CA SER A 34 3.71 -3.76 -1.79
C SER A 34 3.73 -2.71 -0.69
N LEU A 35 2.55 -2.30 -0.22
CA LEU A 35 2.39 -1.26 0.79
C LEU A 35 2.42 -1.79 2.22
N LYS A 36 2.47 -3.11 2.43
CA LYS A 36 2.28 -3.72 3.75
C LYS A 36 3.05 -3.00 4.85
N TYR A 37 4.37 -2.89 4.73
CA TYR A 37 5.19 -2.33 5.79
C TYR A 37 4.96 -0.82 5.99
N VAL A 38 4.97 -0.04 4.89
CA VAL A 38 4.80 1.41 4.97
C VAL A 38 3.39 1.81 5.44
N LEU A 39 2.36 1.08 5.02
CA LEU A 39 0.97 1.41 5.38
C LEU A 39 0.63 0.97 6.80
N GLU A 40 1.25 -0.11 7.30
CA GLU A 40 1.20 -0.44 8.73
C GLU A 40 1.88 0.65 9.58
N ASP A 41 3.03 1.16 9.16
CA ASP A 41 3.73 2.24 9.87
C ASP A 41 2.94 3.56 9.84
N ILE A 42 2.35 3.92 8.69
CA ILE A 42 1.43 5.06 8.55
C ILE A 42 0.18 4.87 9.41
N LYS A 43 -0.43 3.68 9.40
CA LYS A 43 -1.62 3.37 10.22
C LYS A 43 -1.32 3.53 11.71
N ASN A 44 -0.21 2.98 12.18
CA ASN A 44 0.17 3.04 13.59
C ASN A 44 0.42 4.49 14.04
N ASP A 45 1.06 5.29 13.21
CA ASP A 45 1.28 6.71 13.51
C ASP A 45 -0.04 7.50 13.52
N PHE A 46 -0.92 7.26 12.55
CA PHE A 46 -2.25 7.87 12.49
C PHE A 46 -3.12 7.56 13.71
N LEU A 47 -3.09 6.30 14.18
CA LEU A 47 -3.92 5.83 15.30
C LEU A 47 -3.36 6.18 16.68
N LYS A 48 -2.12 6.67 16.79
CA LYS A 48 -1.45 6.95 18.07
C LYS A 48 -2.27 7.83 19.03
N ASN A 49 -3.03 8.78 18.49
CA ASN A 49 -3.89 9.70 19.25
C ASN A 49 -5.40 9.43 19.03
N ARG A 50 -5.76 8.24 18.53
CA ARG A 50 -7.12 7.82 18.22
C ARG A 50 -7.43 6.44 18.84
N PRO A 51 -7.48 6.33 20.18
CA PRO A 51 -7.58 5.04 20.86
C PRO A 51 -8.90 4.28 20.61
N ASN A 52 -9.91 4.98 20.08
CA ASN A 52 -11.23 4.42 19.81
C ASN A 52 -11.44 4.05 18.33
N ASP A 53 -10.58 4.50 17.42
CA ASP A 53 -10.71 4.22 15.99
C ASP A 53 -9.95 2.94 15.63
N SER A 54 -10.44 2.23 14.61
CA SER A 54 -9.78 1.02 14.11
C SER A 54 -9.72 0.97 12.59
N ILE A 55 -8.59 0.50 12.07
CA ILE A 55 -8.34 0.37 10.63
C ILE A 55 -7.88 -1.07 10.36
N GLU A 56 -8.74 -1.83 9.70
CA GLU A 56 -8.44 -3.17 9.22
C GLU A 56 -7.93 -3.10 7.78
N ILE A 57 -6.70 -3.54 7.54
CA ILE A 57 -6.10 -3.53 6.22
C ILE A 57 -5.90 -4.96 5.71
N SER A 58 -6.50 -5.29 4.58
CA SER A 58 -6.22 -6.52 3.83
C SER A 58 -5.29 -6.23 2.66
N TYR A 59 -4.17 -6.94 2.62
CA TYR A 59 -3.11 -6.75 1.62
C TYR A 59 -3.21 -7.77 0.50
N ILE A 60 -3.60 -7.35 -0.70
CA ILE A 60 -3.76 -8.20 -1.89
C ILE A 60 -3.23 -7.49 -3.15
N SER A 61 -3.27 -8.13 -4.33
CA SER A 61 -2.93 -7.41 -5.57
C SER A 61 -3.99 -6.36 -5.90
N SER A 62 -3.58 -5.23 -6.48
CA SER A 62 -4.51 -4.13 -6.82
C SER A 62 -5.64 -4.57 -7.75
N GLY A 63 -5.38 -5.51 -8.68
CA GLY A 63 -6.43 -6.08 -9.53
C GLY A 63 -7.43 -6.96 -8.77
N LYS A 64 -6.97 -7.73 -7.77
CA LYS A 64 -7.87 -8.49 -6.89
C LYS A 64 -8.70 -7.54 -6.01
N ALA A 65 -8.09 -6.49 -5.45
CA ALA A 65 -8.80 -5.49 -4.66
C ALA A 65 -9.88 -4.76 -5.47
N TYR A 66 -9.53 -4.32 -6.68
CA TYR A 66 -10.49 -3.76 -7.64
C TYR A 66 -11.66 -4.72 -7.89
N SER A 67 -11.37 -5.99 -8.16
CA SER A 67 -12.40 -7.00 -8.43
C SER A 67 -13.33 -7.20 -7.24
N GLN A 68 -12.79 -7.21 -6.01
CA GLN A 68 -13.60 -7.30 -4.79
C GLN A 68 -14.52 -6.09 -4.62
N ILE A 69 -14.01 -4.87 -4.82
CA ILE A 69 -14.80 -3.64 -4.71
C ILE A 69 -15.90 -3.62 -5.77
N LYS A 70 -15.56 -3.97 -7.01
CA LYS A 70 -16.52 -4.08 -8.12
C LYS A 70 -17.64 -5.09 -7.83
N ASN A 71 -17.32 -6.16 -7.13
CA ASN A 71 -18.28 -7.19 -6.73
C ASN A 71 -19.00 -6.85 -5.40
N GLY A 72 -18.92 -5.61 -4.92
CA GLY A 72 -19.70 -5.13 -3.78
C GLY A 72 -19.06 -5.38 -2.40
N ALA A 73 -17.76 -5.66 -2.33
CA ALA A 73 -17.09 -5.78 -1.04
C ALA A 73 -17.19 -4.46 -0.23
N PRO A 74 -17.50 -4.52 1.08
CA PRO A 74 -17.68 -3.35 1.94
C PRO A 74 -16.33 -2.71 2.31
N VAL A 75 -15.78 -1.93 1.38
CA VAL A 75 -14.45 -1.31 1.47
C VAL A 75 -14.58 0.20 1.57
N HIS A 76 -13.95 0.78 2.60
CA HIS A 76 -14.02 2.21 2.86
C HIS A 76 -12.92 2.97 2.14
N LEU A 77 -11.73 2.38 1.99
CA LEU A 77 -10.59 2.97 1.30
C LEU A 77 -9.87 1.91 0.48
N PHE A 78 -9.52 2.26 -0.75
CA PHE A 78 -8.65 1.46 -1.61
C PHE A 78 -7.34 2.21 -1.83
N VAL A 79 -6.21 1.57 -1.48
CA VAL A 79 -4.86 2.12 -1.67
C VAL A 79 -4.11 1.20 -2.64
N ALA A 80 -3.96 1.63 -3.89
CA ALA A 80 -3.52 0.79 -5.00
C ALA A 80 -2.09 1.09 -5.43
N ALA A 81 -1.38 0.08 -5.91
CA ALA A 81 -0.05 0.22 -6.50
C ALA A 81 -0.09 0.59 -8.00
N ASP A 82 -1.23 1.06 -8.51
CA ASP A 82 -1.37 1.70 -9.80
C ASP A 82 -2.51 2.74 -9.79
N VAL A 83 -2.52 3.61 -10.79
CA VAL A 83 -3.61 4.59 -11.02
C VAL A 83 -4.82 3.95 -11.70
N SER A 84 -4.58 2.94 -12.55
CA SER A 84 -5.59 2.40 -13.46
C SER A 84 -6.80 1.76 -12.76
N TYR A 85 -6.60 1.04 -11.65
CA TYR A 85 -7.67 0.38 -10.91
C TYR A 85 -8.53 1.38 -10.12
N PRO A 86 -7.96 2.32 -9.34
CA PRO A 86 -8.73 3.42 -8.75
C PRO A 86 -9.51 4.22 -9.81
N ALA A 87 -8.87 4.59 -10.93
CA ALA A 87 -9.53 5.32 -12.01
C ALA A 87 -10.72 4.57 -12.59
N LYS A 88 -10.60 3.25 -12.76
CA LYS A 88 -11.72 2.40 -13.20
C LYS A 88 -12.91 2.49 -12.26
N LEU A 89 -12.71 2.44 -10.94
CA LEU A 89 -13.80 2.57 -9.98
C LEU A 89 -14.56 3.89 -10.13
N TYR A 90 -13.84 4.99 -10.38
CA TYR A 90 -14.48 6.27 -10.67
C TYR A 90 -15.29 6.23 -11.98
N THR A 91 -14.69 5.74 -13.08
CA THR A 91 -15.37 5.66 -14.38
C THR A 91 -16.59 4.72 -14.38
N GLU A 92 -16.55 3.66 -13.57
CA GLU A 92 -17.64 2.71 -13.37
C GLU A 92 -18.69 3.21 -12.35
N LYS A 93 -18.58 4.46 -11.86
CA LYS A 93 -19.46 5.09 -10.86
C LYS A 93 -19.52 4.35 -9.52
N LEU A 94 -18.45 3.62 -9.19
CA LEU A 94 -18.28 2.89 -7.92
C LEU A 94 -17.54 3.72 -6.86
N ALA A 95 -17.12 4.93 -7.20
CA ALA A 95 -16.56 5.91 -6.30
C ALA A 95 -17.10 7.32 -6.64
N PRO A 96 -17.36 8.18 -5.64
CA PRO A 96 -17.96 9.50 -5.85
C PRO A 96 -16.95 10.53 -6.38
N GLN A 97 -15.65 10.33 -6.16
CA GLN A 97 -14.58 11.25 -6.51
C GLN A 97 -13.45 10.53 -7.24
N LYS A 98 -12.64 11.28 -7.98
CA LYS A 98 -11.46 10.74 -8.65
C LYS A 98 -10.42 10.27 -7.65
N GLU A 99 -9.57 9.36 -8.12
CA GLU A 99 -8.39 8.88 -7.42
C GLU A 99 -7.35 9.99 -7.24
N GLU A 100 -6.54 9.87 -6.19
CA GLU A 100 -5.44 10.77 -5.90
C GLU A 100 -4.12 10.01 -5.83
N ILE A 101 -3.11 10.51 -6.54
CA ILE A 101 -1.78 9.93 -6.57
C ILE A 101 -1.05 10.30 -5.27
N TYR A 102 -0.49 9.30 -4.60
CA TYR A 102 0.23 9.51 -3.32
C TYR A 102 1.73 9.23 -3.41
N ALA A 103 2.18 8.37 -4.34
CA ALA A 103 3.58 8.01 -4.49
C ALA A 103 3.89 7.35 -5.85
N LYS A 104 5.17 7.21 -6.15
CA LYS A 104 5.72 6.39 -7.23
C LYS A 104 6.57 5.25 -6.62
N GLY A 105 6.26 4.02 -6.99
CA GLY A 105 7.00 2.84 -6.56
C GLY A 105 8.25 2.55 -7.40
N LYS A 106 9.18 1.77 -6.85
CA LYS A 106 10.42 1.33 -7.53
C LYS A 106 10.50 -0.19 -7.60
N LEU A 107 10.76 -0.72 -8.79
CA LEU A 107 10.94 -2.14 -9.05
C LEU A 107 12.38 -2.57 -8.75
N VAL A 108 12.54 -3.71 -8.09
CA VAL A 108 13.85 -4.33 -7.85
C VAL A 108 13.81 -5.83 -8.19
N LEU A 109 14.96 -6.37 -8.60
CA LEU A 109 15.23 -7.80 -8.56
C LEU A 109 15.97 -8.10 -7.26
N TRP A 110 15.53 -9.10 -6.50
CA TRP A 110 16.13 -9.43 -5.21
C TRP A 110 16.38 -10.93 -5.05
N SER A 111 17.28 -11.26 -4.12
CA SER A 111 17.73 -12.59 -3.73
C SER A 111 17.85 -12.65 -2.21
N ASN A 112 17.62 -13.83 -1.63
CA ASN A 112 17.83 -14.13 -0.22
C ASN A 112 18.87 -15.25 -0.01
N ASP A 113 19.97 -15.19 -0.76
CA ASP A 113 21.05 -16.17 -0.73
C ASP A 113 22.41 -15.53 -0.35
N ALA A 114 23.09 -16.14 0.63
CA ALA A 114 24.44 -15.75 1.03
C ALA A 114 25.48 -16.02 -0.07
N ASN A 115 25.27 -17.09 -0.85
CA ASN A 115 26.21 -17.61 -1.85
C ASN A 115 25.94 -17.05 -3.26
N PHE A 116 24.89 -16.25 -3.41
CA PHE A 116 24.51 -15.62 -4.68
C PHE A 116 24.01 -14.19 -4.44
N LYS A 117 24.91 -13.23 -4.71
CA LYS A 117 24.66 -11.79 -4.55
C LYS A 117 24.40 -11.16 -5.91
N LEU A 118 23.24 -10.53 -6.07
CA LEU A 118 22.91 -9.73 -7.25
C LEU A 118 23.76 -8.46 -7.27
N GLN A 119 24.36 -8.17 -8.42
CA GLN A 119 25.16 -6.96 -8.70
C GLN A 119 24.53 -6.10 -9.80
N LYS A 120 23.89 -6.74 -10.78
CA LYS A 120 23.20 -6.07 -11.89
C LYS A 120 21.96 -6.85 -12.32
N PHE A 121 21.11 -6.23 -13.13
CA PHE A 121 19.87 -6.86 -13.57
C PHE A 121 20.12 -8.13 -14.40
N GLU A 122 21.18 -8.15 -15.22
CA GLU A 122 21.55 -9.27 -16.08
C GLU A 122 21.92 -10.53 -15.31
N ASP A 123 22.22 -10.42 -14.00
CA ASP A 123 22.48 -11.59 -13.16
C ASP A 123 21.28 -12.52 -13.06
N ILE A 124 20.07 -12.07 -13.43
CA ILE A 124 18.89 -12.92 -13.60
C ILE A 124 19.10 -14.08 -14.59
N LEU A 125 20.06 -13.95 -15.51
CA LEU A 125 20.42 -14.97 -16.50
C LEU A 125 21.36 -16.05 -15.94
N ASN A 126 21.81 -15.92 -14.69
CA ASN A 126 22.76 -16.86 -14.10
C ASN A 126 22.22 -18.30 -14.10
N ASP A 127 23.06 -19.27 -14.45
CA ASP A 127 22.68 -20.68 -14.54
C ASP A 127 22.30 -21.32 -13.20
N LYS A 128 22.72 -20.71 -12.08
CA LYS A 128 22.29 -21.11 -10.72
C LYS A 128 20.81 -20.82 -10.46
N ILE A 129 20.21 -19.88 -11.20
CA ILE A 129 18.81 -19.50 -11.05
C ILE A 129 17.96 -20.50 -11.83
N LYS A 130 17.13 -21.27 -11.12
CA LYS A 130 16.19 -22.25 -11.68
C LYS A 130 14.74 -21.78 -11.60
N HIS A 131 14.44 -20.94 -10.63
CA HIS A 131 13.13 -20.37 -10.36
C HIS A 131 13.25 -18.85 -10.17
N ILE A 132 12.42 -18.12 -10.90
CA ILE A 132 12.31 -16.66 -10.80
C ILE A 132 10.90 -16.35 -10.34
N SER A 133 10.77 -15.81 -9.14
CA SER A 133 9.48 -15.41 -8.62
C SER A 133 9.02 -14.11 -9.29
N VAL A 134 7.83 -14.13 -9.91
CA VAL A 134 7.25 -12.98 -10.61
C VAL A 134 5.84 -12.74 -10.11
N PRO A 135 5.47 -11.51 -9.69
CA PRO A 135 4.08 -11.19 -9.40
C PRO A 135 3.22 -11.36 -10.66
N ASN A 136 2.00 -11.92 -10.54
CA ASN A 136 1.15 -12.17 -11.70
C ASN A 136 0.84 -10.86 -12.46
N PRO A 137 1.35 -10.67 -13.70
CA PRO A 137 1.23 -9.41 -14.44
C PRO A 137 -0.21 -9.07 -14.81
N LYS A 138 -1.12 -10.06 -14.82
CA LYS A 138 -2.54 -9.82 -15.11
C LYS A 138 -3.22 -8.95 -14.04
N VAL A 139 -2.74 -9.01 -12.80
CA VAL A 139 -3.41 -8.36 -11.66
C VAL A 139 -2.49 -7.50 -10.79
N ALA A 140 -1.17 -7.71 -10.87
CA ALA A 140 -0.18 -7.01 -10.06
C ALA A 140 0.59 -5.98 -10.90
N PRO A 141 0.61 -4.68 -10.49
CA PRO A 141 1.34 -3.63 -11.21
C PRO A 141 2.83 -3.90 -11.37
N TYR A 142 3.47 -4.36 -10.29
CA TYR A 142 4.88 -4.75 -10.30
C TYR A 142 5.14 -5.96 -11.20
N GLY A 143 4.17 -6.86 -11.35
CA GLY A 143 4.26 -7.94 -12.33
C GLY A 143 4.33 -7.42 -13.76
N ARG A 144 3.48 -6.45 -14.11
CA ARG A 144 3.54 -5.79 -15.43
C ARG A 144 4.90 -5.10 -15.65
N ALA A 145 5.38 -4.35 -14.65
CA ALA A 145 6.67 -3.69 -14.73
C ALA A 145 7.84 -4.68 -14.90
N SER A 146 7.79 -5.85 -14.26
CA SER A 146 8.77 -6.93 -14.46
C SER A 146 8.80 -7.42 -15.91
N MET A 147 7.62 -7.64 -16.51
CA MET A 147 7.53 -8.06 -17.91
C MET A 147 8.07 -6.99 -18.85
N GLU A 148 7.65 -5.73 -18.65
CA GLU A 148 8.14 -4.58 -19.44
C GLU A 148 9.67 -4.48 -19.39
N ALA A 149 10.27 -4.61 -18.19
CA ALA A 149 11.72 -4.54 -18.05
C ALA A 149 12.48 -5.69 -18.71
N LEU A 150 11.93 -6.91 -18.64
CA LEU A 150 12.51 -8.09 -19.29
C LEU A 150 12.36 -8.04 -20.82
N GLU A 151 11.27 -7.47 -21.32
CA GLU A 151 11.05 -7.24 -22.75
C GLU A 151 12.01 -6.18 -23.28
N ALA A 152 12.11 -5.04 -22.59
CA ALA A 152 13.00 -3.93 -22.96
C ALA A 152 14.49 -4.34 -23.02
N THR A 153 14.87 -5.37 -22.25
CA THR A 153 16.24 -5.92 -22.22
C THR A 153 16.42 -7.18 -23.07
N ASN A 154 15.39 -7.64 -23.79
CA ASN A 154 15.39 -8.90 -24.55
C ASN A 154 15.72 -10.14 -23.71
N MET A 155 15.54 -10.08 -22.38
CA MET A 155 15.83 -11.18 -21.47
C MET A 155 14.65 -12.12 -21.29
N LEU A 156 13.41 -11.66 -21.53
CA LEU A 156 12.19 -12.41 -21.24
C LEU A 156 12.21 -13.86 -21.76
N LYS A 157 12.47 -14.05 -23.06
CA LYS A 157 12.51 -15.38 -23.70
C LYS A 157 13.54 -16.34 -23.09
N LYS A 158 14.58 -15.82 -22.43
CA LYS A 158 15.64 -16.62 -21.80
C LYS A 158 15.25 -17.12 -20.40
N VAL A 159 14.28 -16.46 -19.76
CA VAL A 159 13.95 -16.67 -18.35
C VAL A 159 12.51 -17.08 -18.10
N GLU A 160 11.61 -16.92 -19.08
CA GLU A 160 10.17 -17.17 -18.91
C GLU A 160 9.84 -18.60 -18.46
N SER A 161 10.61 -19.59 -18.92
CA SER A 161 10.45 -21.00 -18.52
C SER A 161 10.79 -21.26 -17.05
N LYS A 162 11.47 -20.31 -16.38
CA LYS A 162 11.85 -20.38 -14.96
C LYS A 162 10.82 -19.70 -14.05
N PHE A 163 9.75 -19.11 -14.59
CA PHE A 163 8.85 -18.29 -13.79
C PHE A 163 8.01 -19.09 -12.81
N VAL A 164 7.98 -18.61 -11.57
CA VAL A 164 7.05 -19.04 -10.52
C VAL A 164 6.15 -17.84 -10.21
N LEU A 165 4.87 -17.94 -10.58
CA LEU A 165 3.95 -16.82 -10.46
C LEU A 165 3.38 -16.72 -9.04
N GLY A 166 3.61 -15.58 -8.39
CA GLY A 166 2.88 -15.19 -7.18
C GLY A 166 1.57 -14.48 -7.53
N GLU A 167 0.50 -14.72 -6.79
CA GLU A 167 -0.80 -14.05 -7.00
C GLU A 167 -0.74 -12.51 -6.82
N SER A 168 0.21 -12.04 -6.01
CA SER A 168 0.54 -10.65 -5.77
C SER A 168 2.05 -10.47 -5.60
N ILE A 169 2.50 -9.23 -5.49
CA ILE A 169 3.89 -8.93 -5.13
C ILE A 169 4.25 -9.45 -3.73
N GLY A 170 3.29 -9.48 -2.80
CA GLY A 170 3.46 -10.05 -1.47
C GLY A 170 3.87 -11.51 -1.54
N SER A 171 3.05 -12.34 -2.20
CA SER A 171 3.34 -13.77 -2.38
C SER A 171 4.61 -14.02 -3.19
N ALA A 172 4.87 -13.23 -4.23
CA ALA A 172 6.07 -13.38 -5.04
C ALA A 172 7.33 -13.08 -4.20
N THR A 173 7.26 -12.07 -3.33
CA THR A 173 8.34 -11.76 -2.38
C THR A 173 8.52 -12.92 -1.40
N THR A 174 7.45 -13.43 -0.81
CA THR A 174 7.53 -14.57 0.12
C THR A 174 8.22 -15.78 -0.51
N TYR A 175 8.05 -16.08 -1.80
CA TYR A 175 8.73 -17.20 -2.45
C TYR A 175 10.26 -17.06 -2.45
N VAL A 176 10.80 -15.85 -2.57
CA VAL A 176 12.25 -15.62 -2.47
C VAL A 176 12.69 -15.62 -1.00
N GLU A 177 11.88 -15.02 -0.13
CA GLU A 177 12.13 -15.02 1.32
C GLU A 177 12.25 -16.45 1.88
N SER A 178 11.33 -17.34 1.49
CA SER A 178 11.29 -18.75 1.86
C SER A 178 12.21 -19.65 1.03
N LYS A 179 13.01 -19.07 0.12
CA LYS A 179 13.93 -19.79 -0.78
C LYS A 179 13.24 -20.81 -1.71
N SER A 180 11.95 -20.63 -1.97
CA SER A 180 11.21 -21.37 -3.00
C SER A 180 11.55 -20.88 -4.41
N ALA A 181 12.12 -19.69 -4.55
CA ALA A 181 12.77 -19.19 -5.74
C ALA A 181 14.12 -18.55 -5.37
N GLU A 182 15.13 -18.68 -6.23
CA GLU A 182 16.46 -18.11 -5.93
C GLU A 182 16.47 -16.58 -6.05
N VAL A 183 15.70 -16.06 -7.00
CA VAL A 183 15.50 -14.62 -7.19
C VAL A 183 14.05 -14.30 -7.49
N GLY A 184 13.69 -13.03 -7.40
CA GLY A 184 12.38 -12.59 -7.84
C GLY A 184 12.25 -11.09 -7.92
N PHE A 185 11.15 -10.64 -8.51
CA PHE A 185 10.81 -9.23 -8.57
C PHE A 185 9.98 -8.80 -7.37
N THR A 186 10.36 -7.67 -6.78
CA THR A 186 9.61 -7.05 -5.67
C THR A 186 9.67 -5.52 -5.75
N ALA A 187 9.02 -4.85 -4.80
CA ALA A 187 9.12 -3.42 -4.60
C ALA A 187 10.27 -3.12 -3.65
N LEU A 188 11.01 -2.04 -3.90
CA LEU A 188 12.06 -1.59 -2.96
C LEU A 188 11.51 -1.43 -1.53
N SER A 189 10.26 -1.00 -1.41
CA SER A 189 9.54 -0.81 -0.14
C SER A 189 9.24 -2.05 0.67
N MET A 190 9.42 -3.23 0.07
CA MET A 190 9.29 -4.49 0.78
C MET A 190 10.58 -4.90 1.48
N LEU A 191 11.70 -4.22 1.19
CA LEU A 191 13.03 -4.56 1.68
C LEU A 191 13.58 -3.47 2.62
N GLY A 192 14.61 -3.80 3.38
CA GLY A 192 15.32 -2.86 4.27
C GLY A 192 14.73 -2.81 5.68
N VAL A 193 15.21 -1.89 6.51
CA VAL A 193 15.00 -1.87 7.97
C VAL A 193 13.52 -1.94 8.38
N GLY A 194 12.63 -1.27 7.66
CA GLY A 194 11.19 -1.30 7.93
C GLY A 194 10.44 -2.50 7.31
N GLY A 195 11.09 -3.27 6.45
CA GLY A 195 10.52 -4.40 5.72
C GLY A 195 11.30 -5.69 5.95
N ILE A 196 11.49 -6.48 4.88
CA ILE A 196 12.32 -7.68 4.91
C ILE A 196 13.79 -7.27 4.95
N ASN A 197 14.48 -7.67 6.02
CA ASN A 197 15.88 -7.33 6.24
C ASN A 197 16.67 -8.54 6.74
N THR A 198 17.10 -9.40 5.83
CA THR A 198 17.91 -10.58 6.16
C THR A 198 19.39 -10.29 5.93
N PRO A 199 20.33 -10.91 6.69
CA PRO A 199 21.77 -10.72 6.46
C PRO A 199 22.22 -11.28 5.09
N THR A 200 21.40 -12.16 4.50
CA THR A 200 21.68 -12.83 3.24
C THR A 200 21.05 -12.13 2.04
N MET A 201 20.23 -11.09 2.23
CA MET A 201 19.59 -10.43 1.10
C MET A 201 20.60 -9.72 0.19
N SER A 202 20.22 -9.58 -1.08
CA SER A 202 20.80 -8.63 -2.03
C SER A 202 19.71 -8.21 -3.01
N PHE A 203 19.82 -7.00 -3.55
CA PHE A 203 18.89 -6.53 -4.57
C PHE A 203 19.57 -5.54 -5.50
N VAL A 204 19.01 -5.42 -6.70
CA VAL A 204 19.40 -4.44 -7.71
C VAL A 204 18.17 -3.69 -8.16
N ALA A 205 18.28 -2.36 -8.23
CA ALA A 205 17.21 -1.54 -8.77
C ALA A 205 17.11 -1.74 -10.28
N ILE A 206 15.88 -1.93 -10.78
CA ILE A 206 15.64 -1.97 -12.21
C ILE A 206 15.62 -0.52 -12.73
N PRO A 207 16.41 -0.17 -13.75
CA PRO A 207 16.39 1.16 -14.34
C PRO A 207 14.97 1.61 -14.73
N GLU A 208 14.57 2.79 -14.27
CA GLU A 208 13.19 3.29 -14.42
C GLU A 208 12.77 3.54 -15.88
N ASN A 209 13.72 3.61 -16.82
CA ASN A 209 13.44 3.72 -18.25
C ASN A 209 13.06 2.39 -18.92
N LEU A 210 13.13 1.26 -18.20
CA LEU A 210 12.80 -0.07 -18.72
C LEU A 210 11.34 -0.47 -18.49
N TYR A 211 10.57 0.31 -17.73
CA TYR A 211 9.18 0.04 -17.43
C TYR A 211 8.40 1.34 -17.26
N LYS A 212 7.08 1.28 -17.40
CA LYS A 212 6.25 2.47 -17.18
C LYS A 212 6.29 2.87 -15.70
N PRO A 213 6.32 4.18 -15.38
CA PRO A 213 6.30 4.64 -14.01
C PRO A 213 5.17 4.01 -13.18
N ILE A 214 5.52 3.45 -12.02
CA ILE A 214 4.56 2.81 -11.10
C ILE A 214 3.95 3.90 -10.21
N LEU A 215 3.16 4.79 -10.81
CA LEU A 215 2.37 5.78 -10.09
C LEU A 215 1.26 5.08 -9.30
N GLN A 216 1.11 5.42 -8.03
CA GLN A 216 0.22 4.75 -7.09
C GLN A 216 -0.84 5.72 -6.58
N ALA A 217 -2.09 5.27 -6.53
CA ALA A 217 -3.23 6.11 -6.20
C ALA A 217 -4.16 5.44 -5.18
N LEU A 218 -4.92 6.29 -4.49
CA LEU A 218 -5.95 5.87 -3.56
C LEU A 218 -7.31 6.44 -3.96
N ILE A 219 -8.38 5.80 -3.52
CA ILE A 219 -9.75 6.23 -3.76
C ILE A 219 -10.68 5.70 -2.66
N ILE A 220 -11.72 6.47 -2.33
CA ILE A 220 -12.79 6.04 -1.42
C ILE A 220 -13.95 5.50 -2.29
N PRO A 221 -14.27 4.19 -2.23
CA PRO A 221 -15.43 3.64 -2.92
C PRO A 221 -16.76 4.17 -2.34
N ASN A 222 -17.87 3.94 -3.05
CA ASN A 222 -19.21 4.36 -2.62
C ASN A 222 -19.58 3.88 -1.21
N TYR A 223 -19.11 2.69 -0.80
CA TYR A 223 -19.34 2.17 0.54
C TYR A 223 -18.70 3.05 1.63
N GLY A 224 -17.53 3.63 1.37
CA GLY A 224 -16.81 4.51 2.30
C GLY A 224 -17.14 5.99 2.20
N LYS A 225 -18.06 6.40 1.32
CA LYS A 225 -18.25 7.82 0.98
C LYS A 225 -18.61 8.70 2.18
N ASP A 226 -19.35 8.16 3.15
CA ASP A 226 -19.83 8.87 4.34
C ASP A 226 -18.94 8.59 5.57
N SER A 227 -17.86 7.83 5.40
CA SER A 227 -16.93 7.48 6.49
C SER A 227 -16.00 8.65 6.80
N LYS A 228 -16.09 9.16 8.03
CA LYS A 228 -15.23 10.25 8.48
C LYS A 228 -13.79 9.76 8.62
N LEU A 229 -13.60 8.60 9.25
CA LEU A 229 -12.29 8.00 9.47
C LEU A 229 -11.59 7.65 8.15
N ALA A 230 -12.32 7.17 7.12
CA ALA A 230 -11.71 6.90 5.82
C ALA A 230 -11.20 8.17 5.13
N ASN A 231 -11.95 9.27 5.22
CA ASN A 231 -11.53 10.58 4.69
C ASN A 231 -10.33 11.14 5.46
N GLU A 232 -10.32 11.04 6.78
CA GLU A 232 -9.20 11.47 7.63
C GLU A 232 -7.94 10.64 7.35
N PHE A 233 -8.07 9.31 7.23
CA PHE A 233 -6.94 8.43 6.94
C PHE A 233 -6.41 8.63 5.50
N LYS A 234 -7.30 8.79 4.52
CA LYS A 234 -6.94 9.22 3.15
C LYS A 234 -6.11 10.51 3.17
N THR A 235 -6.60 11.53 3.88
CA THR A 235 -5.93 12.83 4.00
C THR A 235 -4.56 12.67 4.65
N TYR A 236 -4.46 11.83 5.67
CA TYR A 236 -3.21 11.54 6.34
C TYR A 236 -2.19 10.84 5.43
N ILE A 237 -2.62 9.86 4.63
CA ILE A 237 -1.75 9.18 3.63
C ILE A 237 -1.19 10.18 2.61
N LEU A 238 -1.96 11.19 2.22
CA LEU A 238 -1.54 12.26 1.31
C LEU A 238 -0.69 13.34 1.99
N GLY A 239 -0.68 13.35 3.33
CA GLY A 239 -0.02 14.35 4.18
C GLY A 239 1.50 14.22 4.24
N LYS A 240 2.14 15.24 4.81
CA LYS A 240 3.61 15.37 4.88
C LYS A 240 4.25 14.23 5.67
N GLU A 241 3.62 13.83 6.76
CA GLU A 241 4.09 12.78 7.68
C GLU A 241 4.14 11.42 6.96
N ALA A 242 3.06 11.08 6.23
CA ALA A 242 3.02 9.86 5.44
C ALA A 242 3.99 9.91 4.25
N LYS A 243 4.12 11.06 3.57
CA LYS A 243 5.11 11.25 2.49
C LYS A 243 6.54 10.99 2.98
N ALA A 244 6.90 11.43 4.19
CA ALA A 244 8.20 11.14 4.77
C ALA A 244 8.43 9.63 4.98
N LYS A 245 7.41 8.92 5.46
CA LYS A 245 7.45 7.45 5.58
C LYS A 245 7.60 6.78 4.20
N PHE A 246 6.82 7.19 3.20
CA PHE A 246 7.00 6.68 1.83
C PHE A 246 8.44 6.83 1.32
N ILE A 247 9.08 7.99 1.51
CA ILE A 247 10.49 8.19 1.13
C ILE A 247 11.41 7.23 1.90
N GLN A 248 11.23 7.07 3.21
CA GLN A 248 12.03 6.14 4.04
C GLN A 248 11.91 4.69 3.56
N PHE A 249 10.74 4.29 3.08
CA PHE A 249 10.49 2.98 2.48
C PHE A 249 10.86 2.92 0.98
N GLY A 250 11.57 3.91 0.43
CA GLY A 250 12.11 3.84 -0.94
C GLY A 250 11.13 4.18 -2.07
N TYR A 251 10.00 4.80 -1.75
CA TYR A 251 9.14 5.44 -2.76
C TYR A 251 9.70 6.81 -3.16
N SER A 252 9.25 7.30 -4.31
CA SER A 252 9.33 8.72 -4.65
C SER A 252 7.98 9.36 -4.44
N VAL A 253 7.95 10.61 -3.96
CA VAL A 253 6.73 11.40 -3.79
C VAL A 253 6.91 12.72 -4.50
N GLU A 254 5.84 13.23 -5.11
CA GLU A 254 5.78 14.57 -5.69
C GLU A 254 4.97 15.51 -4.77
#